data_AF-K2QK73-F1
#
_entry.id   AF-K2QK73-F1
#
_cell.length_a   1.000
_cell.length_b   1.000
_cell.length_c   1.000
_cell.angle_alpha   90.00
_cell.angle_beta   90.00
_cell.angle_gamma   90.00
#
_symmetry.space_group_name_H-M   'P 1'
#
loop_
_entity.id
_entity.type
_entity.pdbx_description
1 polymer ?
#
loop_
_entity_poly.entity_id
_entity_poly.type
_entity_poly.pdbx_seq_one_letter_code
_entity_poly.pdbx_strand_id
1 'polypeptide(L)'
;MSRSPYFSELLTMQSPDAPTSAILAFPDLDEFAFALFVRWLYGGELRGPTDFHSMQHYLCLYVLATRFRVERLKNDVMDQIRAYYRKSNMTAPAYRLEYVFENTSGPNHLRRFLVSTAAYRYLCEREPRLSDSMRGVVAKGGELTVDFAEALAALHQNELMDVRRGPDCAFHDHVETQVCKVRIPEAYE
;
A
#
# COMPACT_ATOMS: atom_id res chain seq x y z
N MET A 1 2.82 -12.41 22.75
CA MET A 1 1.60 -12.13 21.96
C MET A 1 1.95 -12.30 20.49
N SER A 2 1.10 -12.98 19.72
CA SER A 2 1.31 -13.19 18.29
C SER A 2 1.36 -11.86 17.55
N ARG A 3 2.26 -11.73 16.57
CA ARG A 3 2.40 -10.53 15.74
C ARG A 3 1.40 -10.48 14.56
N SER A 4 0.55 -11.50 14.41
CA SER A 4 -0.50 -11.55 13.39
C SER A 4 -1.77 -12.23 13.91
N PRO A 5 -2.92 -11.51 13.93
CA PRO A 5 -4.23 -12.10 14.25
C PRO A 5 -4.60 -13.25 13.33
N TYR A 6 -4.27 -13.14 12.03
CA TYR A 6 -4.53 -14.20 11.05
C TYR A 6 -3.85 -15.53 11.43
N PHE A 7 -2.54 -15.50 11.71
CA PHE A 7 -1.82 -16.71 12.09
C PHE A 7 -2.25 -17.22 13.48
N SER A 8 -2.62 -16.33 14.40
CA SER A 8 -3.20 -16.75 15.68
C SER A 8 -4.46 -17.58 15.48
N GLU A 9 -5.43 -17.07 14.73
CA GLU A 9 -6.67 -17.80 14.43
C GLU A 9 -6.39 -19.09 13.67
N LEU A 10 -5.59 -19.02 12.60
CA LEU A 10 -5.24 -20.16 11.75
C LEU A 10 -4.64 -21.32 12.57
N LEU A 11 -3.73 -21.02 13.49
CA LEU A 11 -3.06 -22.03 14.31
C LEU A 11 -3.96 -22.54 15.45
N THR A 12 -4.86 -21.71 15.98
CA THR A 12 -5.85 -22.17 16.99
C THR A 12 -6.98 -23.00 16.39
N MET A 13 -7.30 -22.82 15.11
CA MET A 13 -8.32 -23.60 14.41
C MET A 13 -7.82 -24.98 13.95
N GLN A 14 -6.51 -25.25 14.02
CA GLN A 14 -5.99 -26.59 13.78
C GLN A 14 -6.47 -27.53 14.90
N SER A 15 -7.12 -28.64 14.51
CA SER A 15 -7.59 -29.67 15.45
C SER A 15 -6.41 -30.16 16.31
N PRO A 16 -6.61 -30.46 17.61
CA PRO A 16 -5.56 -31.07 18.43
C PRO A 16 -5.05 -32.42 17.87
N ASP A 17 -5.84 -33.08 17.01
CA ASP A 17 -5.44 -34.31 16.30
C ASP A 17 -4.67 -34.05 14.99
N ALA A 18 -4.49 -32.78 14.59
CA ALA A 18 -3.71 -32.44 13.43
C ALA A 18 -2.23 -32.79 13.68
N PRO A 19 -1.54 -33.43 12.72
CA PRO A 19 -0.13 -33.73 12.88
C PRO A 19 0.64 -32.44 13.16
N THR A 20 1.52 -32.47 14.15
CA THR A 20 2.37 -31.33 14.58
C THR A 20 3.23 -30.75 13.44
N SER A 21 3.29 -31.44 12.30
CA SER A 21 4.02 -31.10 11.08
C SER A 21 3.13 -30.71 9.89
N ALA A 22 1.85 -30.36 10.09
CA ALA A 22 0.96 -29.94 9.01
C ALA A 22 1.57 -28.75 8.24
N ILE A 23 1.95 -29.00 6.97
CA ILE A 23 2.54 -27.99 6.10
C ILE A 23 1.45 -26.99 5.71
N LEU A 24 1.62 -25.73 6.14
CA LEU A 24 0.82 -24.61 5.64
C LEU A 24 1.46 -24.09 4.35
N ALA A 25 0.72 -24.16 3.26
CA ALA A 25 1.14 -23.65 1.96
C ALA A 25 0.33 -22.43 1.56
N PHE A 26 0.99 -21.45 0.96
CA PHE A 26 0.39 -20.22 0.45
C PHE A 26 0.84 -19.97 -1.00
N PRO A 27 0.41 -20.82 -1.95
CA PRO A 27 0.93 -20.82 -3.33
C PRO A 27 0.56 -19.55 -4.12
N ASP A 28 -0.38 -18.77 -3.62
CA ASP A 28 -0.88 -17.52 -4.20
C ASP A 28 -0.10 -16.29 -3.75
N LEU A 29 0.86 -16.43 -2.82
CA LEU A 29 1.63 -15.29 -2.30
C LEU A 29 2.90 -15.05 -3.12
N ASP A 30 3.21 -13.78 -3.31
CA ASP A 30 4.51 -13.34 -3.83
C ASP A 30 5.62 -13.76 -2.85
N GLU A 31 6.59 -14.56 -3.35
CA GLU A 31 7.65 -15.12 -2.53
C GLU A 31 8.55 -14.06 -1.90
N PHE A 32 8.82 -12.96 -2.62
CA PHE A 32 9.66 -11.88 -2.14
C PHE A 32 8.95 -11.06 -1.06
N ALA A 33 7.67 -10.78 -1.25
CA ALA A 33 6.84 -10.16 -0.22
C ALA A 33 6.75 -11.03 1.03
N PHE A 34 6.59 -12.35 0.87
CA PHE A 34 6.58 -13.26 2.02
C PHE A 34 7.95 -13.30 2.73
N ALA A 35 9.05 -13.29 1.99
CA ALA A 35 10.39 -13.19 2.57
C ALA A 35 10.60 -11.88 3.35
N LEU A 36 10.11 -10.76 2.83
CA LEU A 36 10.12 -9.48 3.55
C LEU A 36 9.25 -9.53 4.82
N PHE A 37 8.07 -10.13 4.73
CA PHE A 37 7.18 -10.36 5.87
C PHE A 37 7.88 -11.17 6.98
N VAL A 38 8.50 -12.29 6.64
CA VAL A 38 9.23 -13.15 7.60
C VAL A 38 10.38 -12.38 8.23
N ARG A 39 11.18 -11.65 7.44
CA ARG A 39 12.26 -10.83 7.98
C ARG A 39 11.74 -9.78 8.98
N TRP A 40 10.67 -9.07 8.64
CA TRP A 40 10.03 -8.11 9.55
C TRP A 40 9.49 -8.80 10.81
N LEU A 41 8.87 -9.97 10.65
CA LEU A 41 8.29 -10.75 11.74
C LEU A 41 9.35 -11.09 12.79
N TYR A 42 10.57 -11.40 12.37
CA TYR A 42 11.73 -11.67 13.24
C TYR A 42 12.52 -10.41 13.65
N GLY A 43 11.98 -9.21 13.43
CA GLY A 43 12.54 -7.95 13.92
C GLY A 43 13.53 -7.27 12.97
N GLY A 44 13.65 -7.74 11.74
CA GLY A 44 14.44 -7.05 10.72
C GLY A 44 13.75 -5.78 10.22
N GLU A 45 14.55 -4.76 9.88
CA GLU A 45 14.05 -3.51 9.31
C GLU A 45 13.71 -3.64 7.82
N LEU A 46 12.64 -2.97 7.41
CA LEU A 46 12.30 -2.72 6.01
C LEU A 46 13.15 -1.56 5.49
N ARG A 47 13.94 -1.81 4.44
CA ARG A 47 14.84 -0.79 3.85
C ARG A 47 14.20 0.06 2.74
N GLY A 48 12.96 -0.26 2.41
CA GLY A 48 12.23 0.29 1.28
C GLY A 48 12.65 -0.27 -0.08
N PRO A 49 11.90 0.09 -1.14
CA PRO A 49 12.26 -0.22 -2.52
C PRO A 49 13.53 0.52 -2.97
N THR A 50 14.33 -0.13 -3.81
CA THR A 50 15.54 0.44 -4.42
C THR A 50 15.38 0.71 -5.91
N ASP A 51 14.37 0.11 -6.53
CA ASP A 51 14.11 0.17 -7.97
C ASP A 51 12.63 -0.15 -8.25
N PHE A 52 12.30 -0.17 -9.54
CA PHE A 52 10.94 -0.41 -10.01
C PHE A 52 10.38 -1.80 -9.65
N HIS A 53 11.23 -2.85 -9.61
CA HIS A 53 10.82 -4.22 -9.34
C HIS A 53 10.61 -4.44 -7.84
N SER A 54 11.58 -4.03 -7.03
CA SER A 54 11.46 -4.05 -5.58
C SER A 54 10.25 -3.27 -5.08
N MET A 55 9.83 -2.21 -5.77
CA MET A 55 8.58 -1.51 -5.45
C MET A 55 7.37 -2.45 -5.54
N GLN A 56 7.32 -3.31 -6.55
CA GLN A 56 6.22 -4.28 -6.68
C GLN A 56 6.17 -5.23 -5.48
N HIS A 57 7.32 -5.72 -4.98
CA HIS A 57 7.35 -6.56 -3.77
C HIS A 57 6.81 -5.83 -2.53
N TYR A 58 6.99 -4.51 -2.41
CA TYR A 58 6.40 -3.73 -1.32
C TYR A 58 4.88 -3.54 -1.48
N LEU A 59 4.36 -3.41 -2.71
CA LEU A 59 2.91 -3.45 -2.94
C LEU A 59 2.33 -4.81 -2.53
N CYS A 60 2.97 -5.90 -2.95
CA CYS A 60 2.61 -7.25 -2.56
C CYS A 60 2.67 -7.42 -1.03
N LEU A 61 3.67 -6.85 -0.37
CA LEU A 61 3.80 -6.89 1.10
C LEU A 61 2.69 -6.09 1.79
N TYR A 62 2.25 -4.96 1.25
CA TYR A 62 1.10 -4.23 1.79
C TYR A 62 -0.19 -5.06 1.69
N VAL A 63 -0.40 -5.72 0.54
CA VAL A 63 -1.52 -6.66 0.33
C VAL A 63 -1.45 -7.79 1.35
N LEU A 64 -0.27 -8.39 1.55
CA LEU A 64 -0.05 -9.42 2.57
C LEU A 64 -0.36 -8.92 3.97
N ALA A 65 0.14 -7.74 4.35
CA ALA A 65 -0.10 -7.15 5.66
C ALA A 65 -1.60 -6.91 5.91
N THR A 66 -2.33 -6.50 4.87
CA THR A 66 -3.78 -6.35 4.90
C THR A 66 -4.46 -7.70 5.11
N ARG A 67 -4.10 -8.73 4.32
CA ARG A 67 -4.65 -10.08 4.43
C ARG A 67 -4.37 -10.73 5.78
N PHE A 68 -3.16 -10.56 6.31
CA PHE A 68 -2.73 -11.11 7.59
C PHE A 68 -3.15 -10.26 8.79
N ARG A 69 -3.87 -9.16 8.56
CA ARG A 69 -4.39 -8.23 9.57
C ARG A 69 -3.28 -7.70 10.48
N VAL A 70 -2.15 -7.31 9.90
CA VAL A 70 -0.99 -6.79 10.63
C VAL A 70 -0.90 -5.29 10.41
N GLU A 71 -1.61 -4.51 11.24
CA GLU A 71 -1.72 -3.05 11.10
C GLU A 71 -0.34 -2.37 11.09
N ARG A 72 0.51 -2.70 12.06
CA ARG A 72 1.85 -2.10 12.16
C ARG A 72 2.68 -2.30 10.89
N LEU A 73 2.68 -3.51 10.34
CA LEU A 73 3.40 -3.80 9.10
C LEU A 73 2.81 -3.02 7.93
N LYS A 74 1.48 -2.94 7.84
CA LYS A 74 0.80 -2.19 6.79
C LYS A 74 1.23 -0.72 6.80
N ASN A 75 1.31 -0.10 7.98
CA ASN A 75 1.80 1.27 8.16
C ASN A 75 3.28 1.41 7.80
N ASP A 76 4.15 0.53 8.31
CA ASP A 76 5.59 0.54 8.03
C ASP A 76 5.85 0.45 6.51
N VAL A 77 5.11 -0.42 5.81
CA VAL A 77 5.21 -0.62 4.35
C VAL A 77 4.69 0.61 3.60
N MET A 78 3.61 1.23 4.07
CA MET A 78 3.08 2.45 3.49
C MET A 78 4.13 3.57 3.48
N ASP A 79 4.87 3.72 4.58
CA ASP A 79 5.95 4.72 4.68
C ASP A 79 7.05 4.47 3.66
N GLN A 80 7.46 3.20 3.51
CA GLN A 80 8.48 2.84 2.52
C GLN A 80 8.02 3.12 1.09
N ILE A 81 6.76 2.82 0.77
CA ILE A 81 6.17 3.10 -0.55
C ILE A 81 6.14 4.63 -0.79
N ARG A 82 5.62 5.41 0.17
CA ARG A 82 5.53 6.87 0.02
C ARG A 82 6.91 7.51 -0.10
N ALA A 83 7.87 7.10 0.73
CA ALA A 83 9.24 7.57 0.67
C ALA A 83 9.88 7.31 -0.70
N TYR A 84 9.67 6.12 -1.28
CA TYR A 84 10.18 5.79 -2.61
C TYR A 84 9.52 6.64 -3.71
N TYR A 85 8.20 6.80 -3.68
CA TYR A 85 7.47 7.65 -4.65
C TYR A 85 7.93 9.11 -4.58
N ARG A 86 8.15 9.64 -3.36
CA ARG A 86 8.68 10.99 -3.13
C ARG A 86 10.10 11.11 -3.68
N LYS A 87 11.02 10.24 -3.24
CA LYS A 87 12.44 10.27 -3.62
C LYS A 87 12.64 10.13 -5.13
N SER A 88 11.84 9.29 -5.77
CA SER A 88 11.94 9.01 -7.21
C SER A 88 11.11 9.97 -8.08
N ASN A 89 10.41 10.94 -7.46
CA ASN A 89 9.41 11.80 -8.10
C ASN A 89 8.44 11.00 -8.99
N MET A 90 8.00 9.83 -8.51
CA MET A 90 7.17 8.90 -9.27
C MET A 90 5.69 9.12 -8.98
N THR A 91 4.84 8.74 -9.93
CA THR A 91 3.38 8.67 -9.78
C THR A 91 2.88 7.30 -10.21
N ALA A 92 1.73 6.85 -9.71
CA ALA A 92 1.29 5.47 -9.94
C ALA A 92 0.98 5.22 -11.43
N PRO A 93 1.62 4.22 -12.07
CA PRO A 93 1.24 3.75 -13.39
C PRO A 93 -0.03 2.87 -13.30
N ALA A 94 -0.76 2.78 -14.41
CA ALA A 94 -2.05 2.08 -14.49
C ALA A 94 -2.01 0.63 -13.96
N TYR A 95 -0.99 -0.15 -14.32
CA TYR A 95 -0.89 -1.55 -13.89
C TYR A 95 -0.73 -1.74 -12.37
N ARG A 96 -0.16 -0.75 -11.65
CA ARG A 96 -0.05 -0.82 -10.18
C ARG A 96 -1.38 -0.49 -9.51
N LEU A 97 -2.15 0.42 -10.10
CA LEU A 97 -3.51 0.69 -9.64
C LEU A 97 -4.35 -0.58 -9.81
N GLU A 98 -4.34 -1.16 -11.01
CA GLU A 98 -5.06 -2.40 -11.31
C GLU A 98 -4.68 -3.51 -10.33
N TYR A 99 -3.39 -3.80 -10.15
CA TYR A 99 -2.92 -4.79 -9.18
C TYR A 99 -3.47 -4.55 -7.77
N VAL A 100 -3.36 -3.33 -7.23
CA VAL A 100 -3.81 -3.04 -5.86
C VAL A 100 -5.34 -3.14 -5.75
N PHE A 101 -6.08 -2.70 -6.76
CA PHE A 101 -7.54 -2.79 -6.75
C PHE A 101 -8.05 -4.23 -6.88
N GLU A 102 -7.34 -5.09 -7.60
CA GLU A 102 -7.65 -6.52 -7.72
C GLU A 102 -7.29 -7.31 -6.46
N ASN A 103 -6.25 -6.89 -5.73
CA ASN A 103 -5.69 -7.66 -4.60
C ASN A 103 -6.01 -7.09 -3.21
N THR A 104 -6.78 -6.01 -3.14
CA THR A 104 -7.32 -5.48 -1.88
C THR A 104 -8.84 -5.35 -1.98
N SER A 105 -9.53 -5.18 -0.86
CA SER A 105 -10.97 -4.93 -0.84
C SER A 105 -11.27 -3.68 -0.02
N GLY A 106 -12.33 -2.97 -0.43
CA GLY A 106 -12.77 -1.74 0.21
C GLY A 106 -11.76 -0.58 0.15
N PRO A 107 -12.14 0.57 0.74
CA PRO A 107 -11.25 1.72 0.87
C PRO A 107 -10.03 1.38 1.73
N ASN A 108 -8.84 1.76 1.26
CA ASN A 108 -7.61 1.66 2.05
C ASN A 108 -6.59 2.72 1.65
N HIS A 109 -5.63 2.98 2.53
CA HIS A 109 -4.65 4.05 2.34
C HIS A 109 -3.77 3.89 1.10
N LEU A 110 -3.40 2.66 0.72
CA LEU A 110 -2.62 2.43 -0.49
C LEU A 110 -3.40 2.77 -1.76
N ARG A 111 -4.67 2.34 -1.89
CA ARG A 111 -5.54 2.73 -3.01
C ARG A 111 -5.63 4.25 -3.11
N ARG A 112 -6.01 4.91 -2.01
CA ARG A 112 -6.15 6.37 -1.97
C ARG A 112 -4.86 7.08 -2.36
N PHE A 113 -3.72 6.62 -1.85
CA PHE A 113 -2.40 7.20 -2.18
C PHE A 113 -2.09 7.05 -3.67
N LEU A 114 -2.14 5.83 -4.21
CA LEU A 114 -1.76 5.58 -5.60
C LEU A 114 -2.65 6.35 -6.56
N VAL A 115 -3.97 6.31 -6.35
CA VAL A 115 -4.93 7.05 -7.17
C VAL A 115 -4.68 8.55 -7.10
N SER A 116 -4.44 9.10 -5.90
CA SER A 116 -4.11 10.52 -5.73
C SER A 116 -2.84 10.90 -6.49
N THR A 117 -1.78 10.06 -6.49
CA THR A 117 -0.57 10.36 -7.28
C THR A 117 -0.80 10.30 -8.78
N ALA A 118 -1.67 9.39 -9.27
CA ALA A 118 -2.04 9.31 -10.68
C ALA A 118 -2.87 10.53 -11.11
N ALA A 119 -3.82 10.95 -10.28
CA ALA A 119 -4.64 12.14 -10.50
C ALA A 119 -3.78 13.42 -10.48
N TYR A 120 -2.84 13.51 -9.52
CA TYR A 120 -1.87 14.61 -9.44
C TYR A 120 -1.07 14.75 -10.73
N ARG A 121 -0.57 13.63 -11.28
CA ARG A 121 0.14 13.64 -12.57
C ARG A 121 -0.74 14.24 -13.67
N TYR A 122 -1.97 13.74 -13.81
CA TYR A 122 -2.89 14.18 -14.85
C TYR A 122 -3.16 15.68 -14.78
N LEU A 123 -3.37 16.22 -13.57
CA LEU A 123 -3.65 17.64 -13.37
C LEU A 123 -2.43 18.56 -13.52
N CYS A 124 -1.21 18.04 -13.30
CA CYS A 124 0.02 18.82 -13.46
C CYS A 124 0.56 18.83 -14.90
N GLU A 125 0.05 17.96 -15.78
CA GLU A 125 0.43 17.98 -17.19
C GLU A 125 -0.13 19.23 -17.89
N ARG A 126 0.67 19.87 -18.75
CA ARG A 126 0.28 21.10 -19.47
C ARG A 126 -0.98 20.89 -20.34
N GLU A 127 -1.11 19.70 -20.90
CA GLU A 127 -2.28 19.26 -21.67
C GLU A 127 -2.78 17.93 -21.09
N PRO A 128 -3.66 17.96 -20.06
CA PRO A 128 -4.08 16.76 -19.36
C PRO A 128 -4.71 15.71 -20.30
N ARG A 129 -4.00 14.60 -20.52
CA ARG A 129 -4.49 13.46 -21.30
C ARG A 129 -4.11 12.17 -20.60
N LEU A 130 -5.11 11.30 -20.42
CA LEU A 130 -4.83 9.95 -19.94
C LEU A 130 -3.93 9.22 -20.95
N SER A 131 -3.02 8.38 -20.48
CA SER A 131 -2.33 7.41 -21.34
C SER A 131 -3.31 6.33 -21.81
N ASP A 132 -2.94 5.55 -22.83
CA ASP A 132 -3.78 4.43 -23.29
C ASP A 132 -3.96 3.37 -22.20
N SER A 133 -2.92 3.10 -21.41
CA SER A 133 -3.01 2.18 -20.28
C SER A 133 -3.96 2.69 -19.20
N MET A 134 -3.92 3.98 -18.88
CA MET A 134 -4.84 4.58 -17.91
C MET A 134 -6.29 4.61 -18.44
N ARG A 135 -6.49 4.94 -19.73
CA ARG A 135 -7.79 4.82 -20.38
C ARG A 135 -8.35 3.41 -20.26
N GLY A 136 -7.52 2.39 -20.52
CA GLY A 136 -7.93 0.99 -20.40
C GLY A 136 -8.43 0.63 -19.01
N VAL A 137 -7.70 1.05 -17.97
CA VAL A 137 -8.09 0.77 -16.58
C VAL A 137 -9.33 1.57 -16.15
N VAL A 138 -9.41 2.86 -16.48
CA VAL A 138 -10.57 3.71 -16.15
C VAL A 138 -11.84 3.26 -16.90
N ALA A 139 -11.70 2.80 -18.15
CA ALA A 139 -12.82 2.31 -18.95
C ALA A 139 -13.43 1.01 -18.42
N LYS A 140 -12.68 0.21 -17.65
CA LYS A 140 -13.23 -0.97 -16.94
C LYS A 140 -14.23 -0.58 -15.85
N GLY A 141 -14.20 0.66 -15.36
CA GLY A 141 -15.12 1.17 -14.35
C GLY A 141 -14.81 0.67 -12.94
N GLY A 142 -15.86 0.59 -12.11
CA GLY A 142 -15.76 0.17 -10.72
C GLY A 142 -15.12 1.20 -9.80
N GLU A 143 -14.71 0.75 -8.61
CA GLU A 143 -14.19 1.60 -7.54
C GLU A 143 -12.97 2.42 -7.98
N LEU A 144 -12.11 1.88 -8.85
CA LEU A 144 -10.93 2.61 -9.31
C LEU A 144 -11.30 3.89 -10.06
N THR A 145 -12.31 3.81 -10.94
CA THR A 145 -12.78 4.96 -11.71
C THR A 145 -13.44 6.00 -10.81
N VAL A 146 -14.19 5.55 -9.81
CA VAL A 146 -14.81 6.44 -8.81
C VAL A 146 -13.72 7.13 -8.00
N ASP A 147 -12.80 6.37 -7.39
CA ASP A 147 -11.69 6.91 -6.60
C ASP A 147 -10.84 7.89 -7.42
N PHE A 148 -10.59 7.61 -8.71
CA PHE A 148 -9.82 8.48 -9.58
C PHE A 148 -10.54 9.80 -9.87
N ALA A 149 -11.84 9.77 -10.15
CA ALA A 149 -12.64 10.97 -10.35
C ALA A 149 -12.71 11.83 -9.08
N GLU A 150 -12.90 11.20 -7.92
CA GLU A 150 -12.92 11.88 -6.62
C GLU A 150 -11.55 12.48 -6.27
N ALA A 151 -10.46 11.77 -6.54
CA ALA A 151 -9.12 12.29 -6.35
C ALA A 151 -8.82 13.51 -7.23
N LEU A 152 -9.30 13.52 -8.48
CA LEU A 152 -9.20 14.70 -9.35
C LEU A 152 -9.93 15.91 -8.75
N ALA A 153 -11.16 15.70 -8.28
CA ALA A 153 -11.96 16.76 -7.66
C ALA A 153 -11.31 17.28 -6.37
N ALA A 154 -10.85 16.39 -5.49
CA ALA A 154 -10.20 16.74 -4.23
C ALA A 154 -8.89 17.52 -4.46
N LEU A 155 -8.07 17.10 -5.43
CA LEU A 155 -6.84 17.80 -5.78
C LEU A 155 -7.11 19.19 -6.37
N HIS A 156 -8.14 19.31 -7.21
CA HIS A 156 -8.53 20.61 -7.74
C HIS A 156 -8.96 21.59 -6.62
N GLN A 157 -9.64 21.08 -5.59
CA GLN A 157 -10.08 21.88 -4.44
C GLN A 157 -8.96 22.24 -3.46
N ASN A 158 -7.85 21.48 -3.44
CA ASN A 158 -6.78 21.65 -2.45
C ASN A 158 -5.49 22.24 -3.03
N GLU A 159 -5.59 22.98 -4.13
CA GLU A 159 -4.45 23.62 -4.81
C GLU A 159 -3.39 22.62 -5.29
N LEU A 160 -3.81 21.42 -5.70
CA LEU A 160 -2.94 20.33 -6.16
C LEU A 160 -1.89 19.94 -5.10
N MET A 161 -2.30 19.77 -3.85
CA MET A 161 -1.37 19.34 -2.80
C MET A 161 -0.82 17.93 -3.08
N ASP A 162 0.50 17.81 -3.23
CA ASP A 162 1.17 16.55 -3.53
C ASP A 162 1.18 15.60 -2.31
N VAL A 163 0.34 14.56 -2.36
CA VAL A 163 0.20 13.53 -1.31
C VAL A 163 1.46 12.71 -1.04
N ARG A 164 2.48 12.80 -1.90
CA ARG A 164 3.79 12.20 -1.63
C ARG A 164 4.49 12.96 -0.51
N ARG A 165 4.12 14.21 -0.24
CA ARG A 165 4.64 15.07 0.82
C ARG A 165 3.68 15.11 2.02
N GLY A 166 4.09 15.83 3.07
CA GLY A 166 3.32 15.98 4.29
C GLY A 166 3.41 14.76 5.22
N PRO A 167 2.62 14.73 6.29
CA PRO A 167 2.77 13.77 7.38
C PRO A 167 2.50 12.33 6.95
N ASP A 168 3.26 11.39 7.51
CA ASP A 168 3.14 9.96 7.25
C ASP A 168 1.80 9.39 7.74
N CYS A 169 1.40 9.80 8.93
CA CYS A 169 0.15 9.42 9.61
C CYS A 169 -1.12 9.65 8.77
N ALA A 170 -1.10 10.56 7.79
CA ALA A 170 -2.22 10.75 6.89
C ALA A 170 -2.61 9.46 6.15
N PHE A 171 -1.68 8.50 6.00
CA PHE A 171 -1.88 7.23 5.31
C PHE A 171 -1.69 6.01 6.23
N HIS A 172 -1.85 6.19 7.54
CA HIS A 172 -1.77 5.10 8.51
C HIS A 172 -3.13 4.74 9.08
N ASP A 173 -3.28 3.45 9.37
CA ASP A 173 -4.36 2.95 10.20
C ASP A 173 -3.96 3.02 11.68
N HIS A 174 -4.93 3.30 12.55
CA HIS A 174 -4.74 3.37 14.01
C HIS A 174 -5.89 2.69 14.75
N VAL A 175 -6.33 1.53 14.24
CA VAL A 175 -7.37 0.72 14.87
C VAL A 175 -6.77 -0.06 16.04
N GLU A 176 -5.57 -0.63 15.84
CA GLU A 176 -4.85 -1.40 16.85
C GLU A 176 -3.61 -0.68 17.41
N THR A 177 -3.00 0.19 16.62
CA THR A 177 -1.81 0.95 16.97
C THR A 177 -2.16 2.32 17.55
N GLN A 178 -1.27 2.86 18.37
CA GLN A 178 -1.41 4.23 18.84
C GLN A 178 -1.28 5.21 17.67
N VAL A 179 -2.06 6.29 17.71
CA VAL A 179 -1.94 7.40 16.76
C VAL A 179 -0.50 7.89 16.72
N CYS A 180 0.02 8.11 15.52
CA CYS A 180 1.38 8.63 15.36
C CYS A 180 1.56 9.92 16.13
N LYS A 181 2.72 10.06 16.78
CA LYS A 181 3.15 11.36 17.27
C LYS A 181 3.37 12.26 16.05
N VAL A 182 2.79 13.46 16.06
CA VAL A 182 3.01 14.46 15.01
C VAL A 182 4.52 14.67 14.87
N ARG A 183 5.08 14.33 13.72
CA ARG A 183 6.49 14.61 13.42
C ARG A 183 6.61 16.13 13.32
N ILE A 184 7.38 16.74 14.22
CA ILE A 184 7.76 18.15 14.09
C ILE A 184 8.58 18.23 12.79
N PRO A 185 8.21 19.07 11.81
CA PRO A 185 8.98 19.21 10.58
C PRO A 185 10.43 19.52 10.93
N GLU A 186 11.37 18.74 10.39
CA GLU A 186 12.79 19.07 10.52
C GLU A 186 13.05 20.34 9.70
N ALA A 187 13.90 21.23 10.19
CA ALA A 187 14.08 22.60 9.70
C ALA A 187 14.58 22.72 8.23
N TYR A 188 14.71 21.62 7.50
CA TYR A 188 15.20 21.54 6.14
C TYR A 188 14.21 20.88 5.15
N GLU A 189 12.97 20.57 5.57
CA GLU A 189 11.88 20.18 4.66
C GLU A 189 11.19 21.38 3.99
#